data_AF-A0A4Y2C0M3-F1
#
_entry.id   AF-A0A4Y2C0M3-F1
#
_cell.length_a   1.000
_cell.length_b   1.000
_cell.length_c   1.000
_cell.angle_alpha   90.00
_cell.angle_beta   90.00
_cell.angle_gamma   90.00
#
_symmetry.space_group_name_H-M   'P 1'
#
loop_
_entity.id
_entity.type
_entity.pdbx_description
1 polymer ?
#
loop_
_entity_poly.entity_id
_entity_poly.type
_entity_poly.pdbx_seq_one_letter_code
_entity_poly.pdbx_strand_id
1 'polypeptide(L)'
;MCSVDKDFTNDNSMLDSDAEAAFLQDLINGKPVRKSNSLHKMKPERNYSKVLVIYTGGTIGMVRNEKGAYDSVSNLMEKKIKSYPQLHDPTAAEEFLPFLPDENFLVLPDTGEACRVVYTVEEYNPLLDSSNMTMDDWIRIATDIKKAYEEYNGFIVLHGTDTMAYTASALSFMLENLGKTVIITGSQIPLYEARSDGRDNLMNSLIIAGNYCIPEKIYLLWFIVNLLCVAHICVFMFWELRVCGANSSSFLPF
;
A
#
# COMPACT_ATOMS: atom_id res chain seq x y z
N MET A 1 45.94 -45.90 -6.80
CA MET A 1 45.45 -44.57 -6.37
C MET A 1 44.33 -44.21 -7.34
N CYS A 2 43.11 -44.68 -7.12
CA CYS A 2 42.08 -44.25 -6.15
C CYS A 2 41.00 -43.44 -6.88
N SER A 3 39.77 -43.83 -6.61
CA SER A 3 38.47 -43.53 -7.21
C SER A 3 37.94 -42.10 -6.98
N VAL A 4 36.74 -41.84 -7.53
CA VAL A 4 35.59 -41.00 -7.06
C VAL A 4 35.03 -40.21 -8.26
N ASP A 5 33.98 -40.68 -8.97
CA ASP A 5 32.50 -40.58 -8.77
C ASP A 5 31.88 -39.45 -9.63
N LYS A 6 31.23 -39.79 -10.76
CA LYS A 6 29.76 -39.68 -10.99
C LYS A 6 28.95 -39.10 -9.83
N ASP A 7 28.41 -37.91 -10.03
CA ASP A 7 26.98 -37.57 -9.86
C ASP A 7 26.79 -36.04 -10.01
N PHE A 8 26.10 -35.62 -11.08
CA PHE A 8 25.40 -34.34 -11.11
C PHE A 8 23.98 -34.64 -11.56
N THR A 9 23.16 -34.98 -10.57
CA THR A 9 21.71 -35.10 -10.71
C THR A 9 21.13 -33.75 -11.12
N ASN A 10 20.34 -33.83 -12.18
CA ASN A 10 19.11 -33.08 -12.42
C ASN A 10 18.56 -32.43 -11.13
N ASP A 11 18.25 -31.13 -11.16
CA ASP A 11 16.99 -30.57 -10.64
C ASP A 11 17.02 -29.03 -10.60
N ASN A 12 15.83 -28.45 -10.76
CA ASN A 12 15.43 -27.05 -10.54
C ASN A 12 15.43 -26.09 -11.75
N SER A 13 14.60 -26.41 -12.74
CA SER A 13 13.98 -25.38 -13.61
C SER A 13 12.48 -25.59 -13.86
N MET A 14 11.79 -26.33 -12.99
CA MET A 14 10.35 -26.67 -13.12
C MET A 14 9.57 -26.46 -11.81
N LEU A 15 9.87 -25.40 -11.07
CA LEU A 15 9.10 -24.99 -9.89
C LEU A 15 8.82 -23.49 -9.98
N ASP A 16 7.80 -23.10 -10.75
CA ASP A 16 7.10 -21.83 -10.51
C ASP A 16 5.74 -21.72 -11.25
N SER A 17 5.61 -22.32 -12.44
CA SER A 17 4.37 -22.15 -13.25
C SER A 17 3.11 -22.81 -12.67
N ASP A 18 3.23 -23.93 -11.96
CA ASP A 18 2.08 -24.64 -11.38
C ASP A 18 1.56 -23.99 -10.08
N ALA A 19 2.45 -23.35 -9.31
CA ALA A 19 2.08 -22.59 -8.11
C ALA A 19 1.35 -21.29 -8.47
N GLU A 20 1.80 -20.63 -9.53
CA GLU A 20 1.20 -19.42 -10.09
C GLU A 20 -0.18 -19.71 -10.71
N ALA A 21 -0.32 -20.83 -11.42
CA ALA A 21 -1.61 -21.30 -11.97
C ALA A 21 -2.61 -21.72 -10.87
N ALA A 22 -2.13 -22.40 -9.82
CA ALA A 22 -2.95 -22.74 -8.66
C ALA A 22 -3.40 -21.50 -7.87
N PHE A 23 -2.54 -20.48 -7.80
CA PHE A 23 -2.84 -19.19 -7.18
C PHE A 23 -3.92 -18.40 -7.93
N LEU A 24 -3.83 -18.34 -9.27
CA LEU A 24 -4.87 -17.73 -10.11
C LEU A 24 -6.21 -18.47 -10.00
N GLN A 25 -6.19 -19.81 -9.88
CA GLN A 25 -7.42 -20.57 -9.61
C GLN A 25 -8.00 -20.30 -8.23
N ASP A 26 -7.18 -20.13 -7.19
CA ASP A 26 -7.66 -19.85 -5.82
C ASP A 26 -8.22 -18.42 -5.67
N LEU A 27 -7.71 -17.47 -6.47
CA LEU A 27 -8.29 -16.13 -6.64
C LEU A 27 -9.69 -16.19 -7.29
N ILE A 28 -9.84 -16.96 -8.37
CA ILE A 28 -11.11 -17.12 -9.10
C ILE A 28 -12.14 -17.90 -8.28
N ASN A 29 -11.71 -18.82 -7.41
CA ASN A 29 -12.58 -19.74 -6.66
C ASN A 29 -12.82 -19.32 -5.19
N GLY A 30 -12.34 -18.15 -4.75
CA GLY A 30 -12.38 -17.69 -3.36
C GLY A 30 -13.79 -17.68 -2.74
N LYS A 31 -13.94 -18.32 -1.58
CA LYS A 31 -15.22 -18.39 -0.82
C LYS A 31 -15.75 -16.99 -0.49
N PRO A 32 -17.08 -16.77 -0.51
CA PRO A 32 -17.67 -15.47 -0.27
C PRO A 32 -17.42 -15.00 1.16
N VAL A 33 -16.61 -13.94 1.30
CA VAL A 33 -16.43 -13.21 2.56
C VAL A 33 -17.60 -12.24 2.74
N ARG A 34 -18.16 -12.21 3.96
CA ARG A 34 -19.43 -11.55 4.33
C ARG A 34 -19.56 -10.12 3.78
N LYS A 35 -20.65 -9.86 3.04
CA LYS A 35 -21.05 -8.52 2.58
C LYS A 35 -21.67 -7.69 3.72
N SER A 36 -21.26 -6.44 3.88
CA SER A 36 -22.04 -5.43 4.62
C SER A 36 -21.94 -4.06 3.92
N ASN A 37 -23.11 -3.52 3.53
CA ASN A 37 -23.25 -2.39 2.60
C ASN A 37 -23.27 -1.01 3.28
N SER A 38 -22.51 -0.76 4.33
CA SER A 38 -22.52 0.56 4.97
C SER A 38 -21.17 0.97 5.55
N LEU A 39 -20.88 2.27 5.46
CA LEU A 39 -19.73 2.89 6.14
C LEU A 39 -19.89 2.66 7.65
N HIS A 40 -19.11 1.74 8.20
CA HIS A 40 -19.19 1.40 9.61
C HIS A 40 -17.88 1.79 10.29
N LYS A 41 -17.95 2.64 11.32
CA LYS A 41 -16.84 2.84 12.24
C LYS A 41 -16.53 1.48 12.88
N MET A 42 -15.27 1.06 12.83
CA MET A 42 -14.88 -0.24 13.39
C MET A 42 -15.30 -0.30 14.86
N LYS A 43 -15.98 -1.37 15.27
CA LYS A 43 -16.18 -1.66 16.69
C LYS A 43 -14.84 -2.22 17.21
N PRO A 44 -14.17 -1.56 18.17
CA PRO A 44 -12.90 -2.05 18.65
C PRO A 44 -13.11 -3.32 19.47
N GLU A 45 -12.68 -4.47 18.97
CA GLU A 45 -12.39 -5.62 19.82
C GLU A 45 -11.10 -5.37 20.66
N ARG A 46 -10.27 -4.42 20.20
CA ARG A 46 -9.05 -3.93 20.86
C ARG A 46 -8.99 -2.40 20.76
N ASN A 47 -8.34 -1.73 21.72
CA ASN A 47 -8.18 -0.26 21.71
C ASN A 47 -7.25 0.27 20.60
N TYR A 48 -6.74 -0.62 19.73
CA TYR A 48 -5.87 -0.29 18.62
C TYR A 48 -6.26 -1.04 17.35
N SER A 49 -5.87 -0.49 16.21
CA SER A 49 -6.06 -1.06 14.88
C SER A 49 -4.70 -1.23 14.22
N LYS A 50 -4.44 -2.40 13.63
CA LYS A 50 -3.21 -2.67 12.88
C LYS A 50 -3.39 -2.34 11.41
N VAL A 51 -2.50 -1.55 10.82
CA VAL A 51 -2.52 -1.21 9.39
C VAL A 51 -1.20 -1.62 8.74
N LEU A 52 -1.26 -2.29 7.60
CA LEU A 52 -0.06 -2.59 6.81
C LEU A 52 0.13 -1.52 5.75
N VAL A 53 1.34 -0.96 5.68
CA VAL A 53 1.74 0.00 4.65
C VAL A 53 2.74 -0.69 3.72
N ILE A 54 2.31 -0.99 2.50
CA ILE A 54 3.14 -1.55 1.45
C ILE A 54 3.76 -0.39 0.67
N TYR A 55 5.07 -0.21 0.76
CA TYR A 55 5.81 0.80 0.02
C TYR A 55 6.40 0.21 -1.26
N THR A 56 5.70 0.43 -2.36
CA THR A 56 6.10 -0.06 -3.69
C THR A 56 7.12 0.86 -4.36
N GLY A 57 7.02 2.18 -4.13
CA GLY A 57 7.91 3.18 -4.69
C GLY A 57 7.19 4.50 -5.00
N GLY A 58 7.70 5.21 -6.01
CA GLY A 58 7.21 6.54 -6.41
C GLY A 58 7.84 7.70 -5.62
N THR A 59 7.41 8.92 -5.97
CA THR A 59 8.02 10.17 -5.47
C THR A 59 7.94 10.33 -3.95
N ILE A 60 6.97 9.70 -3.28
CA ILE A 60 6.74 9.85 -1.83
C ILE A 60 7.96 9.49 -0.97
N GLY A 61 8.75 8.49 -1.36
CA GLY A 61 9.96 8.09 -0.63
C GLY A 61 11.28 8.45 -1.33
N MET A 62 11.25 9.35 -2.33
CA MET A 62 12.46 9.82 -2.99
C MET A 62 13.21 10.86 -2.16
N VAL A 63 14.54 10.88 -2.28
CA VAL A 63 15.41 11.85 -1.60
C VAL A 63 16.14 12.69 -2.62
N ARG A 64 16.32 13.97 -2.32
CA ARG A 64 17.16 14.85 -3.12
C ARG A 64 18.63 14.51 -2.89
N ASN A 65 19.31 14.07 -3.95
CA ASN A 65 20.75 13.82 -3.94
C ASN A 65 21.57 15.13 -3.99
N GLU A 66 22.90 15.03 -3.87
CA GLU A 66 23.82 16.19 -3.90
C GLU A 66 23.74 17.00 -5.20
N LYS A 67 23.30 16.37 -6.31
CA LYS A 67 23.11 17.00 -7.62
C LYS A 67 21.74 17.69 -7.75
N GLY A 68 20.90 17.61 -6.72
CA GLY A 68 19.56 18.19 -6.71
C GLY A 68 18.50 17.36 -7.43
N ALA A 69 18.81 16.14 -7.88
CA ALA A 69 17.85 15.21 -8.48
C ALA A 69 17.22 14.30 -7.42
N TYR A 70 16.01 13.81 -7.68
CA TYR A 70 15.32 12.86 -6.80
C TYR A 70 15.70 11.44 -7.15
N ASP A 71 16.03 10.65 -6.13
CA ASP A 71 16.44 9.25 -6.26
C ASP A 71 15.76 8.39 -5.18
N SER A 72 15.46 7.14 -5.53
CA SER A 72 14.85 6.17 -4.61
C SER A 72 15.94 5.53 -3.76
N VAL A 73 15.84 5.68 -2.43
CA VAL A 73 16.82 5.13 -1.49
C VAL A 73 16.15 4.12 -0.58
N SER A 74 16.64 2.88 -0.61
CA SER A 74 16.03 1.81 0.17
C SER A 74 16.32 1.90 1.68
N ASN A 75 15.42 1.35 2.50
CA ASN A 75 15.49 1.28 3.96
C ASN A 75 15.61 2.64 4.66
N LEU A 76 15.12 3.70 4.01
CA LEU A 76 15.15 5.05 4.54
C LEU A 76 13.80 5.50 5.09
N MET A 77 12.70 4.99 4.54
CA MET A 77 11.36 5.46 4.85
C MET A 77 11.02 5.29 6.33
N GLU A 78 11.19 4.08 6.87
CA GLU A 78 10.92 3.81 8.28
C GLU A 78 11.77 4.68 9.22
N LYS A 79 13.08 4.80 8.94
CA LYS A 79 14.02 5.62 9.73
C LYS A 79 13.62 7.08 9.77
N LYS A 80 13.17 7.61 8.63
CA LYS A 80 12.70 9.00 8.52
C LYS A 80 11.35 9.20 9.20
N ILE A 81 10.42 8.26 9.07
CA ILE A 81 9.12 8.34 9.73
C ILE A 81 9.27 8.41 11.25
N LYS A 82 10.19 7.64 11.85
CA LYS A 82 10.51 7.72 13.29
C LYS A 82 10.95 9.11 13.74
N SER A 83 11.48 9.95 12.85
CA SER A 83 11.88 11.33 13.16
C SER A 83 10.73 12.35 13.11
N TYR A 84 9.55 11.97 12.62
CA TYR A 84 8.39 12.86 12.49
C TYR A 84 7.35 12.58 13.59
N PRO A 85 7.18 13.49 14.58
CA PRO A 85 6.24 13.29 15.69
C PRO A 85 4.78 13.13 15.26
N GLN A 86 4.42 13.69 14.10
CA GLN A 86 3.08 13.57 13.53
C GLN A 86 2.76 12.18 12.97
N LEU A 87 3.79 11.36 12.69
CA LEU A 87 3.64 10.02 12.11
C LEU A 87 4.09 8.92 13.09
N HIS A 88 4.89 9.26 14.10
CA HIS A 88 5.35 8.30 15.10
C HIS A 88 5.38 8.93 16.50
N ASP A 89 4.65 8.31 17.42
CA ASP A 89 4.69 8.60 18.86
C ASP A 89 5.51 7.51 19.57
N PRO A 90 6.76 7.82 19.99
CA PRO A 90 7.63 6.83 20.62
C PRO A 90 7.14 6.42 22.01
N THR A 91 6.52 7.33 22.75
CA THR A 91 6.00 7.05 24.10
C THR A 91 4.86 6.04 24.02
N ALA A 92 3.93 6.28 23.10
CA ALA A 92 2.85 5.33 22.86
C ALA A 92 3.38 3.99 22.33
N ALA A 93 4.43 3.98 21.49
CA ALA A 93 5.02 2.75 20.99
C ALA A 93 5.54 1.85 22.13
N GLU A 94 6.16 2.41 23.16
CA GLU A 94 6.60 1.65 24.34
C GLU A 94 5.44 0.98 25.09
N GLU A 95 4.27 1.61 25.14
CA GLU A 95 3.06 1.03 25.75
C GLU A 95 2.51 -0.18 24.97
N PHE A 96 2.75 -0.25 23.66
CA PHE A 96 2.29 -1.34 22.81
C PHE A 96 3.26 -2.53 22.71
N LEU A 97 4.54 -2.36 23.09
CA LEU A 97 5.56 -3.43 23.07
C LEU A 97 5.13 -4.75 23.75
N PRO A 98 4.45 -4.75 24.92
CA PRO A 98 4.00 -5.99 25.55
C PRO A 98 2.95 -6.76 24.74
N PHE A 99 2.23 -6.07 23.86
CA PHE A 99 1.16 -6.64 23.03
C PHE A 99 1.64 -6.99 21.62
N LEU A 100 2.69 -6.33 21.15
CA LEU A 100 3.27 -6.45 19.81
C LEU A 100 4.79 -6.66 19.96
N PRO A 101 5.27 -7.92 19.92
CA PRO A 101 6.67 -8.21 20.15
C PRO A 101 7.58 -7.87 18.96
N ASP A 102 7.02 -7.54 17.79
CA ASP A 102 7.80 -7.11 16.64
C ASP A 102 8.36 -5.70 16.87
N GLU A 103 9.64 -5.45 16.61
CA GLU A 103 10.22 -4.10 16.84
C GLU A 103 9.98 -3.11 15.69
N ASN A 104 9.39 -3.58 14.58
CA ASN A 104 9.25 -2.80 13.34
C ASN A 104 7.86 -2.15 13.16
N PHE A 105 7.15 -1.86 14.24
CA PHE A 105 5.90 -1.10 14.17
C PHE A 105 6.11 0.39 14.50
N LEU A 106 5.18 1.18 13.98
CA LEU A 106 5.07 2.61 14.20
C LEU A 106 3.68 2.89 14.75
N VAL A 107 3.58 3.86 15.66
CA VAL A 107 2.29 4.23 16.28
C VAL A 107 1.99 5.67 15.93
N LEU A 108 0.83 5.95 15.33
CA LEU A 108 0.41 7.33 15.13
C LEU A 108 0.17 8.03 16.47
N PRO A 109 0.35 9.36 16.59
CA PRO A 109 -0.09 10.13 17.75
C PRO A 109 -1.62 10.04 17.97
N ASP A 110 -2.11 10.59 19.09
CA ASP A 110 -3.56 10.60 19.34
C ASP A 110 -4.26 11.53 18.33
N THR A 111 -5.13 10.95 17.51
CA THR A 111 -5.91 11.68 16.50
C THR A 111 -7.32 12.01 16.97
N GLY A 112 -7.68 11.67 18.22
CA GLY A 112 -9.04 11.84 18.74
C GLY A 112 -10.06 10.83 18.19
N GLU A 113 -9.57 9.79 17.52
CA GLU A 113 -10.39 8.72 16.96
C GLU A 113 -10.59 7.56 17.94
N ALA A 114 -11.47 6.62 17.58
CA ALA A 114 -11.87 5.54 18.48
C ALA A 114 -10.76 4.49 18.71
N CYS A 115 -9.88 4.27 17.73
CA CYS A 115 -8.79 3.29 17.80
C CYS A 115 -7.45 3.98 17.60
N ARG A 116 -6.46 3.59 18.42
CA ARG A 116 -5.07 3.98 18.16
C ARG A 116 -4.54 3.21 16.94
N VAL A 117 -3.98 3.91 15.97
CA VAL A 117 -3.46 3.26 14.75
C VAL A 117 -2.01 2.85 14.96
N VAL A 118 -1.77 1.55 14.89
CA VAL A 118 -0.43 0.95 14.83
C VAL A 118 -0.22 0.44 13.42
N TYR A 119 0.94 0.72 12.84
CA TYR A 119 1.20 0.33 11.46
C TYR A 119 2.63 -0.15 11.23
N THR A 120 2.78 -1.02 10.25
CA THR A 120 4.05 -1.60 9.83
C THR A 120 4.32 -1.16 8.40
N VAL A 121 5.58 -0.83 8.07
CA VAL A 121 5.97 -0.44 6.71
C VAL A 121 6.76 -1.58 6.08
N GLU A 122 6.18 -2.22 5.07
CA GLU A 122 6.86 -3.22 4.24
C GLU A 122 7.35 -2.55 2.97
N GLU A 123 8.68 -2.45 2.85
CA GLU A 123 9.33 -1.83 1.70
C GLU A 123 9.68 -2.86 0.62
N TYR A 124 9.30 -2.59 -0.62
CA TYR A 124 9.68 -3.43 -1.76
C TYR A 124 11.15 -3.23 -2.14
N ASN A 125 11.81 -4.33 -2.47
CA ASN A 125 13.15 -4.36 -3.01
C ASN A 125 13.15 -5.16 -4.32
N PRO A 126 13.49 -4.54 -5.47
CA PRO A 126 13.77 -3.12 -5.66
C PRO A 126 12.52 -2.23 -5.51
N LEU A 127 12.73 -0.94 -5.25
CA LEU A 127 11.66 0.07 -5.34
C LEU A 127 11.28 0.26 -6.81
N LEU A 128 9.97 0.35 -7.06
CA LEU A 128 9.39 0.44 -8.39
C LEU A 128 9.13 1.91 -8.76
N ASP A 129 9.49 2.26 -9.99
CA ASP A 129 8.92 3.43 -10.64
C ASP A 129 7.53 3.05 -11.15
N SER A 130 6.50 3.84 -10.79
CA SER A 130 5.12 3.57 -11.19
C SER A 130 4.97 3.45 -12.71
N SER A 131 5.76 4.20 -13.48
CA SER A 131 5.73 4.14 -14.95
C SER A 131 6.16 2.78 -15.52
N ASN A 132 6.87 1.96 -14.74
CA ASN A 132 7.37 0.64 -15.13
C ASN A 132 6.63 -0.52 -14.47
N MET A 133 5.54 -0.26 -13.74
CA MET A 133 4.80 -1.34 -13.08
C MET A 133 4.02 -2.19 -14.07
N THR A 134 4.18 -3.50 -13.93
CA THR A 134 3.62 -4.52 -14.80
C THR A 134 2.51 -5.31 -14.08
N MET A 135 1.87 -6.23 -14.79
CA MET A 135 0.84 -7.09 -14.20
C MET A 135 1.40 -7.95 -13.04
N ASP A 136 2.64 -8.40 -13.14
CA ASP A 136 3.31 -9.21 -12.12
C ASP A 136 3.47 -8.43 -10.80
N ASP A 137 3.72 -7.12 -10.90
CA ASP A 137 3.81 -6.24 -9.73
C ASP A 137 2.45 -6.08 -9.03
N TRP A 138 1.36 -6.00 -9.80
CA TRP A 138 0.02 -5.95 -9.23
C TRP A 138 -0.37 -7.26 -8.55
N ILE A 139 -0.02 -8.40 -9.16
CA ILE A 139 -0.21 -9.73 -8.59
C ILE A 139 0.55 -9.86 -7.28
N ARG A 140 1.80 -9.38 -7.23
CA ARG A 140 2.62 -9.34 -6.02
C ARG A 140 1.92 -8.56 -4.90
N ILE A 141 1.44 -7.33 -5.18
CA ILE A 141 0.73 -6.50 -4.19
C ILE A 141 -0.52 -7.22 -3.68
N ALA A 142 -1.34 -7.78 -4.58
CA ALA A 142 -2.54 -8.51 -4.19
C ALA A 142 -2.22 -9.74 -3.33
N THR A 143 -1.14 -10.44 -3.66
CA THR A 143 -0.66 -11.62 -2.92
C THR A 143 -0.22 -11.25 -1.50
N ASP A 144 0.54 -10.16 -1.36
CA ASP A 144 1.03 -9.70 -0.06
C ASP A 144 -0.13 -9.23 0.83
N ILE A 145 -1.10 -8.51 0.27
CA ILE A 145 -2.35 -8.16 0.97
C ILE A 145 -3.10 -9.42 1.41
N LYS A 146 -3.21 -10.45 0.55
CA LYS A 146 -3.89 -11.72 0.88
C LYS A 146 -3.18 -12.47 2.02
N LYS A 147 -1.85 -12.51 2.02
CA LYS A 147 -1.04 -13.15 3.09
C LYS A 147 -1.22 -12.44 4.43
N ALA A 148 -1.19 -11.10 4.42
CA ALA A 148 -1.34 -10.27 5.59
C ALA A 148 -2.83 -10.05 5.99
N TYR A 149 -3.77 -10.62 5.23
CA TYR A 149 -5.18 -10.27 5.32
C TYR A 149 -5.76 -10.51 6.70
N GLU A 150 -5.40 -11.59 7.39
CA GLU A 150 -5.96 -11.92 8.71
C GLU A 150 -5.32 -11.11 9.85
N GLU A 151 -4.05 -10.74 9.72
CA GLU A 151 -3.30 -10.06 10.78
C GLU A 151 -3.62 -8.57 10.90
N TYR A 152 -3.87 -7.91 9.77
CA TYR A 152 -4.06 -6.46 9.72
C TYR A 152 -5.53 -6.09 9.53
N ASN A 153 -5.94 -4.94 10.05
CA ASN A 153 -7.30 -4.42 9.95
C ASN A 153 -7.54 -3.58 8.68
N GLY A 154 -6.47 -3.02 8.11
CA GLY A 154 -6.51 -2.25 6.87
C GLY A 154 -5.16 -2.22 6.17
N PHE A 155 -5.15 -1.80 4.91
CA PHE A 155 -3.98 -1.81 4.05
C PHE A 155 -3.82 -0.45 3.35
N ILE A 156 -2.58 -0.02 3.21
CA ILE A 156 -2.20 1.17 2.46
C ILE A 156 -1.12 0.76 1.48
N VAL A 157 -1.28 1.11 0.22
CA VAL A 157 -0.27 0.93 -0.83
C VAL A 157 0.27 2.30 -1.20
N LEU A 158 1.54 2.54 -0.87
CA LEU A 158 2.26 3.73 -1.31
C LEU A 158 2.80 3.47 -2.71
N HIS A 159 2.40 4.32 -3.64
CA HIS A 159 2.60 4.14 -5.07
C HIS A 159 2.90 5.49 -5.74
N GLY A 160 3.60 5.45 -6.89
CA GLY A 160 3.81 6.64 -7.72
C GLY A 160 2.53 7.12 -8.41
N THR A 161 2.45 8.41 -8.74
CA THR A 161 1.20 9.04 -9.21
C THR A 161 0.84 8.71 -10.65
N ASP A 162 1.82 8.33 -11.48
CA ASP A 162 1.65 8.23 -12.94
C ASP A 162 0.68 7.12 -13.36
N THR A 163 0.76 5.97 -12.69
CA THR A 163 -0.06 4.79 -13.00
C THR A 163 -0.95 4.36 -11.83
N MET A 164 -1.08 5.19 -10.80
CA MET A 164 -1.84 4.87 -9.58
C MET A 164 -3.28 4.45 -9.87
N ALA A 165 -3.95 5.15 -10.79
CA ALA A 165 -5.33 4.87 -11.16
C ALA A 165 -5.48 3.53 -11.90
N TYR A 166 -4.51 3.16 -12.73
CA TYR A 166 -4.45 1.86 -13.41
C TYR A 166 -4.23 0.73 -12.40
N THR A 167 -3.25 0.86 -11.51
CA THR A 167 -2.98 -0.11 -10.44
C THR A 167 -4.19 -0.29 -9.54
N ALA A 168 -4.85 0.80 -9.15
CA ALA A 168 -6.06 0.74 -8.32
C ALA A 168 -7.21 0.01 -9.02
N SER A 169 -7.40 0.28 -10.30
CA SER A 169 -8.42 -0.39 -11.12
C SER A 169 -8.12 -1.89 -11.21
N ALA A 170 -6.89 -2.27 -11.50
CA ALA A 170 -6.47 -3.67 -11.58
C ALA A 170 -6.67 -4.40 -10.23
N LEU A 171 -6.18 -3.81 -9.13
CA LEU A 171 -6.33 -4.37 -7.79
C LEU A 171 -7.80 -4.50 -7.37
N SER A 172 -8.68 -3.60 -7.84
CA SER A 172 -10.11 -3.68 -7.49
C SER A 172 -10.81 -4.90 -8.06
N PHE A 173 -10.31 -5.42 -9.20
CA PHE A 173 -10.77 -6.67 -9.78
C PHE A 173 -10.06 -7.88 -9.18
N MET A 174 -8.77 -7.76 -8.81
CA MET A 174 -8.02 -8.86 -8.20
C MET A 174 -8.47 -9.14 -6.77
N LEU A 175 -8.80 -8.12 -5.99
CA LEU A 175 -9.20 -8.25 -4.59
C LEU A 175 -10.72 -8.41 -4.45
N GLU A 176 -11.24 -9.51 -4.98
CA GLU A 176 -12.67 -9.83 -4.85
C GLU A 176 -13.09 -10.03 -3.39
N ASN A 177 -14.29 -9.58 -3.03
CA ASN A 177 -14.89 -9.72 -1.69
C ASN A 177 -14.07 -9.10 -0.54
N LEU A 178 -13.43 -7.97 -0.81
CA LEU A 178 -12.67 -7.23 0.19
C LEU A 178 -13.57 -6.74 1.35
N GLY A 179 -13.33 -7.30 2.54
CA GLY A 179 -13.98 -6.97 3.80
C GLY A 179 -13.19 -6.01 4.71
N LYS A 180 -12.04 -5.51 4.23
CA LYS A 180 -11.14 -4.58 4.92
C LYS A 180 -10.83 -3.39 4.02
N THR A 181 -10.43 -2.26 4.60
CA THR A 181 -10.16 -1.05 3.83
C THR A 181 -8.77 -1.15 3.17
N VAL A 182 -8.71 -0.98 1.84
CA VAL A 182 -7.45 -0.85 1.08
C VAL A 182 -7.41 0.54 0.44
N ILE A 183 -6.38 1.31 0.77
CA ILE A 183 -6.15 2.67 0.26
C ILE A 183 -4.89 2.67 -0.58
N ILE A 184 -4.93 3.26 -1.76
CA ILE A 184 -3.74 3.54 -2.57
C ILE A 184 -3.50 5.04 -2.53
N THR A 185 -2.26 5.42 -2.21
CA THR A 185 -1.88 6.83 -2.10
C THR A 185 -0.44 7.04 -2.55
N GLY A 186 -0.09 8.30 -2.77
CA GLY A 186 1.23 8.74 -3.22
C GLY A 186 1.38 10.23 -2.98
N SER A 187 2.41 10.83 -3.54
CA SER A 187 2.62 12.28 -3.41
C SER A 187 3.36 12.85 -4.61
N GLN A 188 3.16 14.14 -4.89
CA GLN A 188 3.96 14.87 -5.87
C GLN A 188 5.27 15.38 -5.26
N ILE A 189 5.26 15.70 -3.95
CA ILE A 189 6.41 16.18 -3.21
C ILE A 189 6.83 15.09 -2.22
N PRO A 190 8.10 14.65 -2.22
CA PRO A 190 8.55 13.58 -1.34
C PRO A 190 8.32 13.89 0.14
N LEU A 191 8.04 12.85 0.94
CA LEU A 191 7.69 12.94 2.36
C LEU A 191 8.72 13.71 3.21
N TYR A 192 9.97 13.74 2.76
CA TYR A 192 11.07 14.35 3.48
C TYR A 192 11.17 15.87 3.30
N GLU A 193 10.50 16.44 2.29
CA GLU A 193 10.53 17.88 2.01
C GLU A 193 9.62 18.67 2.95
N ALA A 194 9.94 19.93 3.22
CA ALA A 194 9.22 20.74 4.22
C ALA A 194 7.72 20.94 3.88
N ARG A 195 7.39 21.13 2.59
CA ARG A 195 6.03 21.37 2.09
C ARG A 195 5.44 20.12 1.42
N SER A 196 5.75 18.94 1.94
CA SER A 196 5.31 17.68 1.36
C SER A 196 3.82 17.43 1.57
N ASP A 197 3.10 17.13 0.48
CA ASP A 197 1.77 16.54 0.49
C ASP A 197 1.76 15.07 0.95
N GLY A 198 2.91 14.38 0.85
CA GLY A 198 3.05 12.98 1.23
C GLY A 198 2.84 12.70 2.72
N ARG A 199 3.16 13.65 3.61
CA ARG A 199 2.90 13.49 5.05
C ARG A 199 1.41 13.46 5.37
N ASP A 200 0.67 14.41 4.80
CA ASP A 200 -0.76 14.53 5.02
C ASP A 200 -1.50 13.36 4.36
N ASN A 201 -1.09 12.96 3.14
CA ASN A 201 -1.66 11.82 2.43
C ASN A 201 -1.47 10.51 3.22
N LEU A 202 -0.26 10.25 3.74
CA LEU A 202 0.02 9.07 4.55
C LEU A 202 -0.77 9.09 5.87
N MET A 203 -0.76 10.21 6.60
CA MET A 203 -1.46 10.35 7.88
C MET A 203 -2.97 10.14 7.71
N ASN A 204 -3.59 10.79 6.72
CA ASN A 204 -5.01 10.64 6.43
C ASN A 204 -5.36 9.20 6.02
N SER A 205 -4.52 8.57 5.20
CA SER A 205 -4.71 7.16 4.82
C SER A 205 -4.67 6.23 6.02
N LEU A 206 -3.74 6.43 6.96
CA LEU A 206 -3.64 5.65 8.20
C LEU A 206 -4.88 5.83 9.09
N ILE A 207 -5.36 7.06 9.25
CA ILE A 207 -6.57 7.35 10.03
C ILE A 207 -7.78 6.64 9.43
N ILE A 208 -7.95 6.73 8.10
CA ILE A 208 -9.09 6.13 7.40
C ILE A 208 -9.00 4.59 7.47
N ALA A 209 -7.87 4.01 7.09
CA ALA A 209 -7.67 2.56 7.08
C ALA A 209 -7.77 1.93 8.48
N GLY A 210 -7.33 2.66 9.51
CA GLY A 210 -7.33 2.18 10.89
C GLY A 210 -8.69 2.29 11.60
N ASN A 211 -9.51 3.31 11.29
CA ASN A 211 -10.74 3.59 12.05
C ASN A 211 -12.03 3.28 11.30
N TYR A 212 -11.99 3.23 9.96
CA TYR A 212 -13.17 3.05 9.12
C TYR A 212 -13.03 1.74 8.35
N CYS A 213 -14.00 0.84 8.53
CA CYS A 213 -14.13 -0.33 7.68
C CYS A 213 -15.06 0.03 6.53
N ILE A 214 -14.47 0.15 5.34
CA ILE A 214 -15.20 0.45 4.12
C ILE A 214 -15.02 -0.75 3.17
N PRO A 215 -15.78 -1.84 3.41
CA PRO A 215 -15.73 -3.01 2.55
C PRO A 215 -16.27 -2.63 1.16
N GLU A 216 -15.90 -3.39 0.14
CA GLU A 216 -16.32 -3.30 -1.27
C GLU A 216 -15.54 -2.35 -2.20
N LYS A 217 -14.74 -1.40 -1.70
CA LYS A 217 -14.11 -0.38 -2.56
C LYS A 217 -12.64 -0.17 -2.22
N ILE A 218 -11.78 -0.27 -3.23
CA ILE A 218 -10.45 0.34 -3.16
C ILE A 218 -10.64 1.85 -3.28
N TYR A 219 -9.92 2.59 -2.44
CA TYR A 219 -9.96 4.04 -2.44
C TYR A 219 -8.63 4.60 -2.94
N LEU A 220 -8.73 5.64 -3.74
CA LEU A 220 -7.59 6.47 -4.09
C LEU A 220 -7.65 7.74 -3.25
N LEU A 221 -6.55 8.00 -2.54
CA LEU A 221 -6.36 9.28 -1.87
C LEU A 221 -5.22 10.02 -2.57
N TRP A 222 -5.60 11.00 -3.38
CA TRP A 222 -4.68 11.89 -4.08
C TRP A 222 -5.26 13.31 -4.10
N PHE A 223 -4.45 14.29 -3.71
CA PHE A 223 -4.67 15.75 -3.74
C PHE A 223 -6.05 16.27 -3.28
N ILE A 224 -6.04 17.11 -2.22
CA ILE A 224 -7.18 17.88 -1.70
C ILE A 224 -8.39 17.02 -1.26
N VAL A 225 -8.35 16.57 0.00
CA VAL A 225 -9.47 16.28 0.93
C VAL A 225 -10.60 15.33 0.45
N ASN A 226 -10.58 14.87 -0.80
CA ASN A 226 -11.64 14.07 -1.40
C ASN A 226 -11.19 12.62 -1.47
N LEU A 227 -11.78 11.79 -0.60
CA LEU A 227 -11.71 10.35 -0.71
C LEU A 227 -12.50 9.91 -1.94
N LEU A 228 -11.80 9.58 -3.02
CA LEU A 228 -12.44 9.12 -4.26
C LEU A 228 -12.46 7.60 -4.29
N CYS A 229 -13.67 7.06 -4.42
CA CYS A 229 -13.89 5.63 -4.65
C CYS A 229 -13.40 5.24 -6.05
N VAL A 230 -12.59 4.19 -6.16
CA VAL A 230 -12.10 3.68 -7.46
C VAL A 230 -13.24 3.32 -8.41
N ALA A 231 -14.39 2.85 -7.92
CA ALA A 231 -15.54 2.59 -8.79
C ALA A 231 -16.09 3.86 -9.48
N HIS A 232 -16.02 5.03 -8.82
CA HIS A 232 -16.33 6.30 -9.48
C HIS A 232 -15.19 6.76 -10.38
N ILE A 233 -13.94 6.49 -10.01
CA ILE A 233 -12.77 6.80 -10.85
C ILE A 233 -12.76 5.94 -12.10
N CYS A 234 -13.16 4.67 -12.10
CA CYS A 234 -13.24 3.86 -13.33
C CYS A 234 -14.25 4.47 -14.31
N VAL A 235 -15.38 4.98 -13.82
CA VAL A 235 -16.36 5.72 -14.65
C VAL A 235 -15.77 7.05 -15.12
N PHE A 236 -14.98 7.74 -14.28
CA PHE A 236 -14.31 8.99 -14.59
C PHE A 236 -13.13 8.81 -15.57
N MET A 237 -12.32 7.77 -15.46
CA MET A 237 -11.25 7.36 -16.39
C MET A 237 -11.86 6.93 -17.72
N PHE A 238 -13.00 6.23 -17.72
CA PHE A 238 -13.72 5.93 -18.97
C PHE A 238 -14.21 7.21 -19.66
N TRP A 239 -14.47 8.28 -18.89
CA TRP A 239 -14.78 9.61 -19.42
C TRP A 239 -13.51 10.37 -19.83
N GLU A 240 -12.44 10.36 -19.05
CA GLU A 240 -11.17 11.01 -19.37
C GLU A 240 -10.45 10.39 -20.57
N LEU A 241 -10.60 9.09 -20.84
CA LEU A 241 -10.11 8.48 -22.08
C LEU A 241 -10.84 9.00 -23.33
N ARG A 242 -12.02 9.65 -23.20
CA ARG A 242 -12.62 10.46 -24.28
C ARG A 242 -12.07 11.89 -24.35
N VAL A 243 -11.44 12.39 -23.28
CA VAL A 243 -10.97 13.78 -23.14
C VAL A 243 -9.45 13.91 -23.32
N CYS A 244 -8.66 12.83 -23.21
CA CYS A 244 -7.20 12.77 -23.44
C CYS A 244 -6.75 13.08 -24.89
N GLY A 245 -7.60 13.75 -25.69
CA GLY A 245 -7.20 14.43 -26.93
C GLY A 245 -6.79 15.90 -26.74
N ALA A 246 -6.61 16.42 -25.52
CA ALA A 246 -6.28 17.84 -25.31
C ALA A 246 -5.17 18.11 -24.27
N ASN A 247 -3.97 18.36 -24.80
CA ASN A 247 -2.83 19.16 -24.32
C ASN A 247 -2.42 19.16 -22.82
N SER A 248 -1.19 18.68 -22.63
CA SER A 248 -0.35 18.75 -21.43
C SER A 248 0.39 20.11 -21.31
N SER A 249 -0.29 21.17 -20.87
CA SER A 249 0.41 22.37 -20.34
C SER A 249 -0.58 23.40 -19.78
N SER A 250 -1.20 23.11 -18.65
CA SER A 250 -1.78 24.17 -17.82
C SER A 250 -1.91 23.67 -16.39
N PHE A 251 -1.31 24.45 -15.50
CA PHE A 251 -1.52 24.43 -14.06
C PHE A 251 -3.02 24.46 -13.78
N LEU A 252 -3.58 23.28 -13.53
CA LEU A 252 -4.78 22.95 -12.76
C LEU A 252 -5.24 21.54 -13.19
N PRO A 253 -4.77 20.47 -12.52
CA PRO A 253 -5.54 19.26 -12.37
C PRO A 253 -6.10 19.27 -10.94
N PHE A 254 -7.35 19.76 -10.81
CA PHE A 254 -8.23 19.70 -9.62
C PHE A 254 -7.69 20.22 -8.27
#